data_AF-A0A7X1PBS4-F1
#
_entry.id   AF-A0A7X1PBS4-F1
#
_cell.length_a   1.000
_cell.length_b   1.000
_cell.length_c   1.000
_cell.angle_alpha   90.00
_cell.angle_beta   90.00
_cell.angle_gamma   90.00
#
_symmetry.space_group_name_H-M   'P 1'
#
loop_
_entity.id
_entity.type
_entity.pdbx_description
1 polymer ?
#
loop_
_entity_poly.entity_id
_entity_poly.type
_entity_poly.pdbx_seq_one_letter_code
_entity_poly.pdbx_strand_id
1 'polypeptide(L)'
;MPATLKRLNEVYPSDVKSTVPLGLRINDMLYTTSLNAADPVTGEISGDIREQTAKTLQNLKDMVEKAGGTLDNVARGVGYCTTPDDRTPVDEVWMEMFPNEKDKPAMKVLLGELPAGQLVRLDALVLLGAKRTRIDIPNVSAHDPTIKIGNWVITSRCHGNDQATGQIVEGGLDAEAKQTLTNLSTLIKLAGGSDSNIVQINTYGREADYIPAAKAAFEVHFPDPAKRPALNQQVNFVSSRMQVAMEMFAVL
;
A
#
# COMPACT_ATOMS: atom_id res chain seq x y z
N MET A 1 -9.17 16.63 24.89
CA MET A 1 -9.03 17.79 23.98
C MET A 1 -8.78 17.24 22.59
N PRO A 2 -9.47 17.69 21.52
CA PRO A 2 -9.05 17.30 20.18
C PRO A 2 -7.63 17.83 20.00
N ALA A 3 -6.69 16.97 19.63
CA ALA A 3 -5.33 17.40 19.35
C ALA A 3 -5.40 18.46 18.25
N THR A 4 -5.00 19.69 18.57
CA THR A 4 -4.93 20.77 17.58
C THR A 4 -4.04 20.26 16.44
N LEU A 5 -4.53 20.25 15.20
CA LEU A 5 -3.73 19.86 14.04
C LEU A 5 -2.56 20.86 13.95
N LYS A 6 -1.34 20.45 14.30
CA LYS A 6 -0.27 21.40 14.66
C LYS A 6 0.46 21.99 13.47
N ARG A 7 0.31 21.43 12.27
CA ARG A 7 0.80 22.00 10.99
C ARG A 7 0.46 21.09 9.83
N LEU A 8 -0.12 21.66 8.78
CA LEU A 8 -0.04 21.16 7.42
C LEU A 8 1.10 21.94 6.75
N ASN A 9 2.21 21.30 6.44
CA ASN A 9 3.31 21.91 5.70
C ASN A 9 3.74 21.02 4.54
N GLU A 10 4.09 21.64 3.43
CA GLU A 10 4.74 20.99 2.30
C GLU A 10 6.21 20.65 2.64
N VAL A 11 6.69 19.52 2.14
CA VAL A 11 8.09 19.09 2.27
C VAL A 11 8.74 19.21 0.90
N TYR A 12 9.72 20.10 0.77
CA TYR A 12 10.41 20.36 -0.49
C TYR A 12 11.74 19.59 -0.61
N PRO A 13 12.25 19.35 -1.83
CA PRO A 13 13.61 18.88 -2.10
C PRO A 13 14.70 19.77 -1.48
N SER A 14 15.94 19.26 -1.40
CA SER A 14 17.08 20.01 -0.81
C SER A 14 17.51 21.21 -1.64
N ASP A 15 17.27 21.17 -2.95
CA ASP A 15 17.52 22.30 -3.82
C ASP A 15 16.52 23.43 -3.56
N VAL A 16 17.03 24.58 -3.13
CA VAL A 16 16.24 25.77 -2.79
C VAL A 16 15.52 26.39 -3.98
N LYS A 17 15.89 26.03 -5.21
CA LYS A 17 15.19 26.45 -6.43
C LYS A 17 13.95 25.60 -6.72
N SER A 18 13.76 24.50 -6.01
CA SER A 18 12.60 23.64 -6.21
C SER A 18 11.31 24.33 -5.83
N THR A 19 10.32 24.25 -6.71
CA THR A 19 8.99 24.84 -6.53
C THR A 19 7.89 23.80 -6.38
N VAL A 20 8.23 22.51 -6.45
CA VAL A 20 7.28 21.39 -6.33
C VAL A 20 7.57 20.62 -5.04
N PRO A 21 6.57 20.44 -4.16
CA PRO A 21 6.76 19.65 -2.95
C PRO A 21 6.81 18.15 -3.24
N LEU A 22 7.59 17.42 -2.43
CA LEU A 22 7.64 15.95 -2.42
C LEU A 22 6.41 15.33 -1.76
N GLY A 23 5.77 16.08 -0.85
CA GLY A 23 4.60 15.64 -0.12
C GLY A 23 4.19 16.60 0.99
N LEU A 24 3.27 16.13 1.82
CA LEU A 24 2.67 16.88 2.91
C LEU A 24 3.05 16.24 4.24
N ARG A 25 3.34 17.09 5.24
CA ARG A 25 3.42 16.71 6.64
C ARG A 25 2.18 17.19 7.39
N ILE A 26 1.55 16.27 8.10
CA ILE A 26 0.45 16.52 9.02
C ILE A 26 0.81 15.88 10.36
N ASN A 27 1.19 16.70 11.35
CA ASN A 27 1.73 16.22 12.63
C ASN A 27 2.94 15.28 12.45
N ASP A 28 2.76 14.02 12.81
CA ASP A 28 3.67 12.88 12.71
C ASP A 28 3.48 12.06 11.43
N MET A 29 2.46 12.36 10.62
CA MET A 29 2.22 11.70 9.34
C MET A 29 2.89 12.47 8.20
N LEU A 30 3.60 11.76 7.31
CA LEU A 30 3.90 12.25 5.97
C LEU A 30 3.10 11.47 4.95
N TYR A 31 2.65 12.18 3.93
CA TYR A 31 1.96 11.60 2.79
C TYR A 31 2.55 12.19 1.51
N THR A 32 2.99 11.33 0.58
CA THR A 32 3.46 11.82 -0.71
C THR A 32 2.27 12.11 -1.63
N THR A 33 2.39 13.16 -2.43
CA THR A 33 1.37 13.53 -3.42
C THR A 33 1.93 13.28 -4.81
N SER A 34 1.70 12.08 -5.39
CA SER A 34 2.18 11.73 -6.73
C SER A 34 3.70 11.86 -6.92
N LEU A 35 4.47 11.27 -5.99
CA LEU A 35 5.92 11.29 -6.04
C LEU A 35 6.42 10.60 -7.30
N ASN A 36 7.37 11.23 -7.99
CA ASN A 36 7.88 10.76 -9.27
C ASN A 36 9.37 11.09 -9.41
N ALA A 37 9.93 10.80 -10.59
CA ALA A 37 11.34 10.92 -10.89
C ALA A 37 11.79 12.32 -11.37
N ALA A 38 10.91 13.33 -11.37
CA ALA A 38 11.23 14.64 -11.91
C ALA A 38 12.42 15.28 -11.22
N ASP A 39 13.26 15.95 -12.00
CA ASP A 39 14.23 16.90 -11.49
C ASP A 39 13.47 17.99 -10.70
N PRO A 40 13.87 18.25 -9.45
CA PRO A 40 13.11 19.13 -8.57
C PRO A 40 13.13 20.60 -9.02
N VAL A 41 14.01 20.99 -9.96
CA VAL A 41 14.17 22.36 -10.47
C VAL A 41 13.62 22.49 -11.88
N THR A 42 13.99 21.59 -12.80
CA THR A 42 13.58 21.68 -14.21
C THR A 42 12.24 21.00 -14.50
N GLY A 43 11.82 20.07 -13.63
CA GLY A 43 10.67 19.21 -13.86
C GLY A 43 10.91 18.12 -14.92
N GLU A 44 12.12 18.03 -15.46
CA GLU A 44 12.47 17.03 -16.47
C GLU A 44 12.45 15.62 -15.88
N ILE A 45 11.91 14.68 -16.65
CA ILE A 45 11.90 13.26 -16.32
C ILE A 45 12.64 12.53 -17.43
N SER A 46 13.63 11.74 -17.06
CA SER A 46 14.47 10.99 -17.98
C SER A 46 14.79 9.61 -17.42
N GLY A 47 15.34 8.77 -18.29
CA GLY A 47 15.75 7.41 -17.94
C GLY A 47 14.67 6.36 -18.09
N ASP A 48 15.08 5.11 -17.95
CA ASP A 48 14.22 3.94 -18.01
C ASP A 48 13.40 3.73 -16.72
N ILE A 49 12.57 2.68 -16.69
CA ILE A 49 11.72 2.36 -15.55
C ILE A 49 12.50 2.17 -14.23
N ARG A 50 13.70 1.58 -14.28
CA ARG A 50 14.52 1.36 -13.08
C ARG A 50 15.14 2.66 -12.61
N GLU A 51 15.68 3.46 -13.52
CA GLU A 51 16.25 4.77 -13.22
C GLU A 51 15.19 5.71 -12.62
N GLN A 52 14.00 5.76 -13.22
CA GLN A 52 12.88 6.54 -12.68
C GLN A 52 12.40 6.01 -11.32
N THR A 53 12.36 4.70 -11.12
CA THR A 53 11.98 4.12 -9.82
C THR A 53 13.00 4.47 -8.75
N ALA A 54 14.30 4.31 -9.03
CA ALA A 54 15.37 4.64 -8.11
C ALA A 54 15.33 6.13 -7.71
N LYS A 55 15.12 7.02 -8.68
CA LYS A 55 14.99 8.46 -8.41
C LYS A 55 13.74 8.78 -7.58
N THR A 56 12.61 8.16 -7.88
CA THR A 56 11.36 8.31 -7.11
C THR A 56 11.56 7.86 -5.66
N LEU A 57 12.24 6.74 -5.42
CA LEU A 57 12.52 6.26 -4.08
C LEU A 57 13.58 7.08 -3.34
N GLN A 58 14.56 7.64 -4.05
CA GLN A 58 15.48 8.61 -3.47
C GLN A 58 14.72 9.86 -3.00
N ASN A 59 13.76 10.35 -3.79
CA ASN A 59 12.90 11.46 -3.39
C ASN A 59 12.06 11.12 -2.14
N LEU A 60 11.61 9.87 -1.98
CA LEU A 60 10.90 9.41 -0.79
C LEU A 60 11.82 9.48 0.43
N LYS A 61 13.03 8.92 0.30
CA LYS A 61 14.04 8.94 1.35
C LYS A 61 14.36 10.38 1.79
N ASP A 62 14.60 11.27 0.83
CA ASP A 62 14.88 12.69 1.09
C ASP A 62 13.73 13.36 1.87
N MET A 63 12.48 13.11 1.47
CA MET A 63 11.30 13.63 2.16
C MET A 63 11.26 13.17 3.62
N VAL A 64 11.50 11.88 3.86
CA VAL A 64 11.46 11.27 5.19
C VAL A 64 12.58 11.82 6.09
N GLU A 65 13.81 11.88 5.59
CA GLU A 65 14.97 12.38 6.35
C GLU A 65 14.82 13.87 6.68
N LYS A 66 14.35 14.69 5.74
CA LYS A 66 14.06 16.12 5.97
C LYS A 66 13.00 16.37 7.03
N ALA A 67 12.03 15.46 7.13
CA ALA A 67 11.01 15.55 8.15
C ALA A 67 11.50 15.08 9.54
N GLY A 68 12.74 14.59 9.64
CA GLY A 68 13.36 14.06 10.86
C GLY A 68 13.08 12.58 11.10
N GLY A 69 12.67 11.84 10.06
CA GLY A 69 12.42 10.40 10.10
C GLY A 69 13.54 9.58 9.46
N THR A 70 13.28 8.29 9.34
CA THR A 70 14.11 7.30 8.64
C THR A 70 13.23 6.35 7.85
N LEU A 71 13.82 5.52 6.98
CA LEU A 71 13.07 4.53 6.22
C LEU A 71 12.29 3.54 7.09
N ASP A 72 12.65 3.33 8.37
CA ASP A 72 11.88 2.53 9.35
C ASP A 72 10.47 3.08 9.62
N ASN A 73 10.25 4.37 9.34
CA ASN A 73 8.97 5.05 9.52
C ASN A 73 8.02 4.87 8.32
N VAL A 74 8.52 4.35 7.18
CA VAL A 74 7.68 4.11 5.99
C VAL A 74 6.74 2.96 6.28
N ALA A 75 5.43 3.23 6.21
CA ALA A 75 4.36 2.30 6.51
C ALA A 75 3.89 1.56 5.25
N ARG A 76 3.66 2.33 4.17
CA ARG A 76 3.05 1.83 2.94
C ARG A 76 3.59 2.57 1.71
N GLY A 77 3.74 1.84 0.60
CA GLY A 77 3.90 2.38 -0.74
C GLY A 77 2.81 1.85 -1.69
N VAL A 78 2.44 2.66 -2.68
CA VAL A 78 1.66 2.25 -3.85
C VAL A 78 2.37 2.77 -5.08
N GLY A 79 3.02 1.86 -5.79
CA GLY A 79 3.58 2.14 -7.09
C GLY A 79 2.48 2.12 -8.15
N TYR A 80 2.59 3.03 -9.11
CA TYR A 80 1.79 3.03 -10.33
C TYR A 80 2.75 2.97 -11.51
N CYS A 81 2.52 2.05 -12.44
CA CYS A 81 3.21 1.98 -13.73
C CYS A 81 2.22 1.84 -14.87
N THR A 82 2.65 2.06 -16.10
CA THR A 82 1.76 2.08 -17.27
C THR A 82 1.58 0.71 -17.90
N THR A 83 2.55 -0.20 -17.76
CA THR A 83 2.48 -1.55 -18.33
C THR A 83 2.60 -2.65 -17.26
N PRO A 84 2.04 -3.86 -17.49
CA PRO A 84 2.23 -5.00 -16.60
C PRO A 84 3.68 -5.42 -16.41
N ASP A 85 4.50 -5.30 -17.46
CA ASP A 85 5.90 -5.73 -17.46
C ASP A 85 6.77 -4.82 -16.59
N ASP A 86 6.41 -3.54 -16.46
CA ASP A 86 7.09 -2.57 -15.58
C ASP A 86 6.88 -2.86 -14.09
N ARG A 87 5.93 -3.72 -13.71
CA ARG A 87 5.67 -4.03 -12.30
C ARG A 87 6.87 -4.70 -11.63
N THR A 88 7.53 -5.60 -12.36
CA THR A 88 8.71 -6.33 -11.86
C THR A 88 9.90 -5.42 -11.59
N PRO A 89 10.38 -4.57 -12.52
CA PRO A 89 11.49 -3.67 -12.24
C PRO A 89 11.17 -2.65 -11.14
N VAL A 90 9.91 -2.19 -11.02
CA VAL A 90 9.50 -1.32 -9.91
C VAL A 90 9.65 -2.04 -8.55
N ASP A 91 9.17 -3.28 -8.49
CA ASP A 91 9.23 -4.13 -7.29
C ASP A 91 10.67 -4.46 -6.90
N GLU A 92 11.53 -4.82 -7.86
CA GLU A 92 12.95 -5.12 -7.61
C GLU A 92 13.69 -3.93 -7.02
N VAL A 93 13.51 -2.72 -7.57
CA VAL A 93 14.17 -1.51 -7.05
C VAL A 93 13.61 -1.11 -5.68
N TRP A 94 12.31 -1.38 -5.42
CA TRP A 94 11.74 -1.24 -4.08
C TRP A 94 12.41 -2.20 -3.07
N MET A 95 12.63 -3.45 -3.47
CA MET A 95 13.28 -4.46 -2.63
C MET A 95 14.76 -4.15 -2.36
N GLU A 96 15.46 -3.48 -3.29
CA GLU A 96 16.81 -2.96 -3.05
C GLU A 96 16.83 -1.88 -1.96
N MET A 97 15.80 -1.04 -1.87
CA MET A 97 15.66 -0.03 -0.80
C MET A 97 15.26 -0.65 0.55
N PHE A 98 14.47 -1.72 0.53
CA PHE A 98 14.00 -2.43 1.74
C PHE A 98 14.42 -3.91 1.74
N PRO A 99 15.72 -4.22 1.83
CA PRO A 99 16.23 -5.58 1.64
C PRO A 99 15.92 -6.54 2.80
N ASN A 100 15.50 -6.01 3.96
CA ASN A 100 15.14 -6.84 5.10
C ASN A 100 13.69 -7.33 4.98
N GLU A 101 13.50 -8.58 4.57
CA GLU A 101 12.18 -9.22 4.47
C GLU A 101 11.34 -9.18 5.76
N LYS A 102 11.99 -9.10 6.93
CA LYS A 102 11.31 -9.00 8.23
C LYS A 102 10.89 -7.57 8.58
N ASP A 103 11.41 -6.58 7.85
CA ASP A 103 11.24 -5.16 8.13
C ASP A 103 11.16 -4.35 6.83
N LYS A 104 10.11 -4.60 6.03
CA LYS A 104 9.77 -3.80 4.85
C LYS A 104 8.34 -3.25 4.93
N PRO A 105 8.03 -2.10 4.29
CA PRO A 105 6.68 -1.55 4.31
C PRO A 105 5.71 -2.40 3.50
N ALA A 106 4.41 -2.21 3.72
CA ALA A 106 3.40 -2.80 2.84
C ALA A 106 3.49 -2.12 1.45
N MET A 107 3.67 -2.89 0.38
CA MET A 107 3.82 -2.34 -0.97
C MET A 107 2.95 -3.07 -1.97
N LYS A 108 2.47 -2.36 -2.99
CA LYS A 108 1.91 -2.97 -4.20
C LYS A 108 2.18 -2.08 -5.40
N VAL A 109 2.27 -2.68 -6.58
CA VAL A 109 2.33 -1.96 -7.86
C VAL A 109 1.04 -2.19 -8.65
N LEU A 110 0.35 -1.10 -8.94
CA LEU A 110 -0.87 -1.03 -9.73
C LEU A 110 -0.58 -0.50 -11.12
N LEU A 111 -1.48 -0.81 -12.06
CA LEU A 111 -1.51 -0.14 -13.35
C LEU A 111 -2.27 1.19 -13.24
N GLY A 112 -1.76 2.23 -13.89
CA GLY A 112 -2.40 3.55 -13.93
C GLY A 112 -1.95 4.37 -15.12
N GLU A 113 -2.81 5.30 -15.54
CA GLU A 113 -2.44 6.32 -16.51
C GLU A 113 -1.55 7.36 -15.83
N LEU A 114 -0.39 7.63 -16.42
CA LEU A 114 0.57 8.61 -15.93
C LEU A 114 0.78 9.71 -16.98
N PRO A 115 1.13 10.94 -16.56
CA PRO A 115 1.54 12.01 -17.46
C PRO A 115 2.66 11.57 -18.41
N ALA A 116 2.70 12.17 -19.59
CA ALA A 116 3.74 11.88 -20.58
C ALA A 116 5.14 11.96 -19.98
N GLY A 117 5.97 10.94 -20.25
CA GLY A 117 7.33 10.81 -19.71
C GLY A 117 7.44 10.10 -18.36
N GLN A 118 6.35 10.01 -17.57
CA GLN A 118 6.34 9.24 -16.32
C GLN A 118 6.09 7.76 -16.60
N LEU A 119 7.06 6.92 -16.25
CA LEU A 119 6.93 5.45 -16.28
C LEU A 119 6.48 4.90 -14.92
N VAL A 120 6.79 5.62 -13.83
CA VAL A 120 6.43 5.25 -12.46
C VAL A 120 6.02 6.46 -11.64
N ARG A 121 5.10 6.22 -10.70
CA ARG A 121 4.69 7.15 -9.64
C ARG A 121 4.53 6.39 -8.33
N LEU A 122 4.77 7.05 -7.20
CA LEU A 122 4.62 6.48 -5.87
C LEU A 122 3.75 7.36 -4.96
N ASP A 123 2.74 6.74 -4.35
CA ASP A 123 2.10 7.27 -3.16
C ASP A 123 2.59 6.51 -1.92
N ALA A 124 3.01 7.22 -0.88
CA ALA A 124 3.59 6.64 0.32
C ALA A 124 3.01 7.28 1.59
N LEU A 125 2.78 6.43 2.59
CA LEU A 125 2.40 6.82 3.94
C LEU A 125 3.57 6.55 4.88
N VAL A 126 3.92 7.56 5.68
CA VAL A 126 5.02 7.51 6.64
C VAL A 126 4.51 7.99 8.00
N LEU A 127 4.85 7.28 9.07
CA LEU A 127 4.51 7.67 10.44
C LEU A 127 5.79 7.90 11.25
N LEU A 128 6.14 9.17 11.43
CA LEU A 128 7.33 9.62 12.15
C LEU A 128 7.27 9.16 13.61
N GLY A 129 8.43 8.74 14.14
CA GLY A 129 8.55 8.28 15.52
C GLY A 129 7.93 6.90 15.79
N ALA A 130 7.33 6.26 14.78
CA ALA A 130 6.83 4.89 14.87
C ALA A 130 7.70 3.94 14.06
N LYS A 131 7.90 2.71 14.55
CA LYS A 131 8.58 1.65 13.81
C LYS A 131 7.57 0.57 13.42
N ARG A 132 7.67 0.10 12.17
CA ARG A 132 6.82 -1.00 11.68
C ARG A 132 7.21 -2.34 12.28
N THR A 133 6.24 -3.25 12.34
CA THR A 133 6.41 -4.66 12.67
C THR A 133 5.64 -5.49 11.66
N ARG A 134 6.28 -6.50 11.06
CA ARG A 134 5.65 -7.44 10.14
C ARG A 134 4.71 -8.39 10.88
N ILE A 135 3.56 -8.67 10.28
CA ILE A 135 2.54 -9.61 10.75
C ILE A 135 2.28 -10.60 9.61
N ASP A 136 2.37 -11.89 9.92
CA ASP A 136 2.11 -12.97 8.97
C ASP A 136 1.10 -13.95 9.56
N ILE A 137 0.26 -14.52 8.71
CA ILE A 137 -0.52 -15.71 9.07
C ILE A 137 0.42 -16.91 8.95
N PRO A 138 0.54 -17.78 9.97
CA PRO A 138 1.31 -19.01 9.86
C PRO A 138 0.92 -19.82 8.61
N ASN A 139 1.91 -20.36 7.90
CA ASN A 139 1.78 -21.15 6.66
C ASN A 139 1.25 -20.40 5.42
N VAL A 140 0.89 -19.11 5.51
CA VAL A 140 0.53 -18.30 4.34
C VAL A 140 1.74 -17.45 3.95
N SER A 141 2.36 -17.76 2.82
CA SER A 141 3.47 -16.96 2.31
C SER A 141 3.00 -15.61 1.80
N ALA A 142 3.68 -14.55 2.19
CA ALA A 142 3.43 -13.19 1.74
C ALA A 142 4.74 -12.57 1.24
N HIS A 143 4.77 -12.21 -0.06
CA HIS A 143 5.86 -11.42 -0.64
C HIS A 143 5.91 -10.05 0.04
N ASP A 144 4.80 -9.32 -0.02
CA ASP A 144 4.65 -8.02 0.64
C ASP A 144 3.91 -8.19 1.97
N PRO A 145 4.41 -7.57 3.06
CA PRO A 145 3.94 -7.87 4.40
C PRO A 145 2.61 -7.19 4.71
N THR A 146 1.93 -7.72 5.72
CA THR A 146 1.09 -6.89 6.59
C THR A 146 1.97 -6.27 7.64
N ILE A 147 1.76 -5.00 7.95
CA ILE A 147 2.53 -4.28 8.95
C ILE A 147 1.62 -3.67 10.00
N LYS A 148 2.14 -3.57 11.23
CA LYS A 148 1.65 -2.68 12.28
C LYS A 148 2.67 -1.58 12.52
N ILE A 149 2.23 -0.33 12.57
CA ILE A 149 3.08 0.83 12.84
C ILE A 149 2.27 1.89 13.60
N GLY A 150 2.70 2.22 14.82
CA GLY A 150 1.84 2.96 15.76
C GLY A 150 0.52 2.20 15.98
N ASN A 151 -0.61 2.89 15.80
CA ASN A 151 -1.94 2.28 15.86
C ASN A 151 -2.46 1.78 14.50
N TRP A 152 -1.70 1.93 13.42
CA TRP A 152 -2.13 1.51 12.10
C TRP A 152 -1.76 0.06 11.84
N VAL A 153 -2.69 -0.68 11.22
CA VAL A 153 -2.44 -2.00 10.65
C VAL A 153 -2.80 -1.93 9.17
N ILE A 154 -1.83 -2.21 8.32
CA ILE A 154 -1.93 -2.02 6.87
C ILE A 154 -1.43 -3.29 6.19
N THR A 155 -2.24 -3.85 5.30
CA THR A 155 -1.82 -5.00 4.49
C THR A 155 -1.29 -4.53 3.15
N SER A 156 -0.46 -5.34 2.49
CA SER A 156 -0.44 -5.35 1.03
C SER A 156 -1.70 -6.07 0.50
N ARG A 157 -1.64 -6.62 -0.72
CA ARG A 157 -2.70 -7.47 -1.27
C ARG A 157 -2.68 -8.83 -0.61
N CYS A 158 -3.74 -9.13 0.11
CA CYS A 158 -4.06 -10.46 0.62
C CYS A 158 -4.95 -11.19 -0.39
N HIS A 159 -4.90 -12.52 -0.32
CA HIS A 159 -5.59 -13.42 -1.25
C HIS A 159 -6.27 -14.55 -0.49
N GLY A 160 -7.04 -15.36 -1.22
CA GLY A 160 -7.85 -16.45 -0.68
C GLY A 160 -7.04 -17.69 -0.33
N ASN A 161 -5.88 -17.56 0.31
CA ASN A 161 -5.10 -18.69 0.77
C ASN A 161 -5.77 -19.35 1.99
N ASP A 162 -5.92 -20.67 1.96
CA ASP A 162 -6.25 -21.46 3.13
C ASP A 162 -5.09 -21.41 4.15
N GLN A 163 -5.41 -21.20 5.43
CA GLN A 163 -4.40 -20.95 6.46
C GLN A 163 -3.68 -22.23 6.93
N ALA A 164 -4.24 -23.40 6.66
CA ALA A 164 -3.60 -24.67 7.00
C ALA A 164 -2.61 -25.11 5.92
N THR A 165 -3.00 -24.98 4.65
CA THR A 165 -2.26 -25.47 3.49
C THR A 165 -1.41 -24.40 2.80
N GLY A 166 -1.72 -23.12 3.02
CA GLY A 166 -1.11 -21.99 2.32
C GLY A 166 -1.53 -21.85 0.85
N GLN A 167 -2.35 -22.75 0.32
CA GLN A 167 -2.78 -22.76 -1.08
C GLN A 167 -4.04 -21.91 -1.27
N ILE A 168 -4.26 -21.40 -2.50
CA ILE A 168 -5.53 -20.74 -2.84
C ILE A 168 -6.68 -21.75 -2.71
N VAL A 169 -7.77 -21.35 -2.06
CA VAL A 169 -8.95 -22.21 -1.86
C VAL A 169 -9.61 -22.57 -3.19
N GLU A 170 -10.14 -23.79 -3.25
CA GLU A 170 -11.05 -24.20 -4.32
C GLU A 170 -12.43 -23.53 -4.17
N GLY A 171 -13.25 -23.58 -5.22
CA GLY A 171 -14.61 -23.01 -5.22
C GLY A 171 -14.73 -21.64 -5.91
N GLY A 172 -13.66 -21.19 -6.56
CA GLY A 172 -13.68 -20.02 -7.43
C GLY A 172 -13.75 -18.69 -6.67
N LEU A 173 -14.15 -17.63 -7.38
CA LEU A 173 -14.17 -16.26 -6.88
C LEU A 173 -14.89 -16.10 -5.54
N ASP A 174 -16.05 -16.74 -5.35
CA ASP A 174 -16.83 -16.63 -4.12
C ASP A 174 -16.07 -17.20 -2.91
N ALA A 175 -15.38 -18.33 -3.10
CA ALA A 175 -14.57 -18.95 -2.05
C ALA A 175 -13.32 -18.11 -1.77
N GLU A 176 -12.63 -17.64 -2.81
CA GLU A 176 -11.46 -16.78 -2.68
C GLU A 176 -11.79 -15.47 -1.96
N ALA A 177 -12.92 -14.83 -2.27
CA ALA A 177 -13.34 -13.58 -1.62
C ALA A 177 -13.60 -13.78 -0.12
N LYS A 178 -14.34 -14.83 0.25
CA LYS A 178 -14.63 -15.17 1.65
C LYS A 178 -13.36 -15.53 2.42
N GLN A 179 -12.49 -16.32 1.82
CA GLN A 179 -11.22 -16.70 2.44
C GLN A 179 -10.29 -15.48 2.60
N THR A 180 -10.28 -14.56 1.62
CA THR A 180 -9.48 -13.34 1.73
C THR A 180 -9.93 -12.50 2.92
N LEU A 181 -11.24 -12.30 3.11
CA LEU A 181 -11.78 -11.59 4.28
C LEU A 181 -11.44 -12.30 5.60
N THR A 182 -11.48 -13.63 5.61
CA THR A 182 -11.06 -14.44 6.77
C THR A 182 -9.57 -14.24 7.11
N ASN A 183 -8.73 -14.13 6.08
CA ASN A 183 -7.30 -13.83 6.24
C ASN A 183 -7.09 -12.42 6.79
N LEU A 184 -7.82 -11.41 6.30
CA LEU A 184 -7.78 -10.05 6.86
C LEU A 184 -8.18 -10.01 8.34
N SER A 185 -9.27 -10.68 8.72
CA SER A 185 -9.69 -10.83 10.12
C SER A 185 -8.63 -11.50 11.00
N THR A 186 -7.89 -12.46 10.44
CA THR A 186 -6.81 -13.14 11.17
C THR A 186 -5.63 -12.21 11.38
N LEU A 187 -5.22 -11.46 10.35
CA LEU A 187 -4.14 -10.49 10.42
C LEU A 187 -4.42 -9.38 11.44
N ILE A 188 -5.63 -8.80 11.47
CA ILE A 188 -5.97 -7.76 12.46
C ILE A 188 -6.00 -8.31 13.88
N LYS A 189 -6.45 -9.56 14.09
CA LYS A 189 -6.39 -10.23 15.39
C LYS A 189 -4.95 -10.46 15.85
N LEU A 190 -4.06 -10.91 14.96
CA LEU A 190 -2.63 -11.07 15.25
C LEU A 190 -1.96 -9.71 15.57
N ALA A 191 -2.48 -8.61 15.03
CA ALA A 191 -2.03 -7.25 15.37
C ALA A 191 -2.51 -6.75 16.75
N GLY A 192 -3.42 -7.49 17.40
CA GLY A 192 -4.06 -7.13 18.67
C GLY A 192 -5.40 -6.40 18.53
N GLY A 193 -6.02 -6.41 17.34
CA GLY A 193 -7.30 -5.78 17.07
C GLY A 193 -8.42 -6.78 16.75
N SER A 194 -9.46 -6.28 16.09
CA SER A 194 -10.59 -7.06 15.58
C SER A 194 -11.17 -6.42 14.32
N ASP A 195 -12.19 -7.05 13.74
CA ASP A 195 -12.85 -6.53 12.54
C ASP A 195 -13.47 -5.12 12.73
N SER A 196 -13.81 -4.73 13.96
CA SER A 196 -14.30 -3.38 14.26
C SER A 196 -13.23 -2.29 14.14
N ASN A 197 -11.95 -2.67 14.09
CA ASN A 197 -10.83 -1.75 13.87
C ASN A 197 -10.59 -1.50 12.38
N ILE A 198 -11.17 -2.30 11.49
CA ILE A 198 -11.02 -2.15 10.05
C ILE A 198 -11.80 -0.91 9.62
N VAL A 199 -11.13 0.02 8.96
CA VAL A 199 -11.73 1.29 8.50
C VAL A 199 -11.95 1.33 7.00
N GLN A 200 -11.14 0.58 6.23
CA GLN A 200 -11.26 0.51 4.78
C GLN A 200 -10.79 -0.84 4.23
N ILE A 201 -11.51 -1.32 3.22
CA ILE A 201 -11.10 -2.44 2.36
C ILE A 201 -11.09 -1.96 0.91
N ASN A 202 -9.97 -2.18 0.22
CA ASN A 202 -9.86 -2.04 -1.23
C ASN A 202 -9.87 -3.43 -1.87
N THR A 203 -10.75 -3.67 -2.84
CA THR A 203 -10.76 -4.91 -3.63
C THR A 203 -10.21 -4.67 -5.02
N TYR A 204 -9.56 -5.70 -5.57
CA TYR A 204 -9.00 -5.72 -6.91
C TYR A 204 -9.43 -6.97 -7.65
N GLY A 205 -9.82 -6.82 -8.91
CA GLY A 205 -10.11 -7.90 -9.85
C GLY A 205 -9.67 -7.51 -11.26
N ARG A 206 -9.48 -8.50 -12.13
CA ARG A 206 -9.02 -8.27 -13.52
C ARG A 206 -10.05 -7.57 -14.39
N GLU A 207 -11.32 -7.91 -14.18
CA GLU A 207 -12.47 -7.40 -14.92
C GLU A 207 -13.55 -6.96 -13.94
N ALA A 208 -14.54 -6.18 -14.36
CA ALA A 208 -15.58 -5.68 -13.46
C ALA A 208 -16.56 -6.75 -12.95
N ASP A 209 -16.54 -7.95 -13.54
CA ASP A 209 -17.43 -9.07 -13.17
C ASP A 209 -17.17 -9.63 -11.77
N TYR A 210 -15.99 -9.39 -11.18
CA TYR A 210 -15.70 -9.82 -9.81
C TYR A 210 -16.45 -9.00 -8.74
N ILE A 211 -16.87 -7.79 -9.10
CA ILE A 211 -17.38 -6.77 -8.17
C ILE A 211 -18.59 -7.29 -7.37
N PRO A 212 -19.62 -7.92 -7.99
CA PRO A 212 -20.79 -8.41 -7.26
C PRO A 212 -20.44 -9.48 -6.22
N ALA A 213 -19.58 -10.44 -6.57
CA ALA A 213 -19.18 -11.53 -5.67
C ALA A 213 -18.34 -11.02 -4.50
N ALA A 214 -17.35 -10.15 -4.77
CA ALA A 214 -16.53 -9.52 -3.74
C ALA A 214 -17.38 -8.67 -2.77
N LYS A 215 -18.34 -7.90 -3.32
CA LYS A 215 -19.28 -7.11 -2.54
C LYS A 215 -20.20 -7.97 -1.68
N ALA A 216 -20.74 -9.07 -2.24
CA ALA A 216 -21.59 -9.99 -1.49
C ALA A 216 -20.83 -10.64 -0.32
N ALA A 217 -19.59 -11.09 -0.54
CA ALA A 217 -18.74 -11.62 0.53
C ALA A 217 -18.47 -10.56 1.61
N PHE A 218 -18.17 -9.32 1.20
CA PHE A 218 -17.98 -8.19 2.10
C PHE A 218 -19.20 -7.90 2.97
N GLU A 219 -20.41 -7.89 2.39
CA GLU A 219 -21.65 -7.61 3.13
C GLU A 219 -22.06 -8.74 4.06
N VAL A 220 -21.71 -9.99 3.74
CA VAL A 220 -21.86 -11.12 4.67
C VAL A 220 -20.89 -10.98 5.85
N HIS A 221 -19.65 -10.56 5.59
CA HIS A 221 -18.62 -10.39 6.62
C HIS A 221 -18.86 -9.17 7.52
N PHE A 222 -19.35 -8.07 6.95
CA PHE A 222 -19.70 -6.83 7.65
C PHE A 222 -21.21 -6.52 7.48
N PRO A 223 -22.08 -7.22 8.22
CA PRO A 223 -23.54 -7.18 7.99
C PRO A 223 -24.22 -5.90 8.45
N ASP A 224 -23.60 -5.10 9.32
CA ASP A 224 -24.15 -3.83 9.83
C ASP A 224 -23.70 -2.66 8.94
N PRO A 225 -24.59 -2.09 8.10
CA PRO A 225 -24.20 -1.01 7.18
C PRO A 225 -23.76 0.28 7.90
N ALA A 226 -24.15 0.47 9.16
CA ALA A 226 -23.76 1.64 9.94
C ALA A 226 -22.34 1.50 10.54
N LYS A 227 -21.77 0.28 10.52
CA LYS A 227 -20.46 -0.02 11.12
C LYS A 227 -19.46 -0.61 10.14
N ARG A 228 -19.88 -1.00 8.93
CA ARG A 228 -18.98 -1.58 7.93
C ARG A 228 -17.90 -0.57 7.52
N PRO A 229 -16.66 -1.02 7.27
CA PRO A 229 -15.61 -0.16 6.75
C PRO A 229 -15.98 0.40 5.38
N ALA A 230 -15.26 1.44 4.94
CA ALA A 230 -15.37 1.90 3.56
C ALA A 230 -14.93 0.79 2.60
N LEU A 231 -15.75 0.51 1.58
CA LEU A 231 -15.42 -0.43 0.51
C LEU A 231 -15.12 0.36 -0.76
N ASN A 232 -13.93 0.14 -1.32
CA ASN A 232 -13.57 0.63 -2.65
C ASN A 232 -13.20 -0.56 -3.54
N GLN A 233 -13.66 -0.53 -4.78
CA GLN A 233 -13.52 -1.67 -5.70
C GLN A 233 -12.90 -1.17 -6.99
N GLN A 234 -11.76 -1.74 -7.36
CA GLN A 234 -11.00 -1.31 -8.52
C GLN A 234 -10.77 -2.47 -9.49
N VAL A 235 -10.89 -2.20 -10.79
CA VAL A 235 -10.37 -3.10 -11.82
C VAL A 235 -8.90 -2.80 -12.00
N ASN A 236 -8.03 -3.78 -11.73
CA ASN A 236 -6.58 -3.64 -11.85
C ASN A 236 -5.91 -5.01 -11.96
N PHE A 237 -4.58 -5.02 -12.07
CA PHE A 237 -3.81 -6.25 -12.18
C PHE A 237 -4.08 -7.19 -11.01
N VAL A 238 -4.50 -8.42 -11.30
CA VAL A 238 -4.49 -9.57 -10.38
C VAL A 238 -3.91 -10.76 -11.14
N SER A 239 -2.94 -11.45 -10.55
CA SER A 239 -2.30 -12.63 -11.17
C SER A 239 -3.35 -13.67 -11.58
N SER A 240 -3.13 -14.35 -12.71
CA SER A 240 -4.06 -15.37 -13.24
C SER A 240 -4.31 -16.54 -12.29
N ARG A 241 -3.48 -16.73 -11.26
CA ARG A 241 -3.64 -17.77 -10.23
C ARG A 241 -4.70 -17.46 -9.17
N MET A 242 -5.21 -16.23 -9.16
CA MET A 242 -6.14 -15.70 -8.14
C MET A 242 -7.25 -14.94 -8.87
N GLN A 243 -8.41 -14.76 -8.27
CA GLN A 243 -9.56 -14.08 -8.88
C GLN A 243 -9.86 -12.74 -8.21
N VAL A 244 -9.48 -12.60 -6.95
CA VAL A 244 -9.63 -11.35 -6.18
C VAL A 244 -8.42 -11.16 -5.28
N ALA A 245 -8.05 -9.89 -5.08
CA ALA A 245 -7.12 -9.49 -4.04
C ALA A 245 -7.76 -8.38 -3.20
N MET A 246 -7.43 -8.31 -1.92
CA MET A 246 -7.94 -7.27 -1.03
C MET A 246 -6.81 -6.64 -0.21
N GLU A 247 -6.93 -5.34 0.04
CA GLU A 247 -6.08 -4.60 0.97
C GLU A 247 -6.94 -4.06 2.11
N MET A 248 -6.42 -4.12 3.33
CA MET A 248 -7.04 -3.60 4.54
C MET A 248 -6.24 -2.43 5.12
N PHE A 249 -6.98 -1.41 5.55
CA PHE A 249 -6.51 -0.43 6.53
C PHE A 249 -7.33 -0.58 7.81
N ALA A 250 -6.63 -0.61 8.94
CA ALA A 250 -7.24 -0.66 10.26
C ALA A 250 -6.50 0.25 11.23
N VAL A 251 -7.21 0.70 12.27
CA VAL A 251 -6.70 1.52 13.36
C VAL A 251 -7.09 0.86 14.69
N LEU A 252 -6.08 0.51 15.50
CA LEU A 252 -6.24 -0.12 16.81
C LEU A 252 -6.75 0.85 17.88
#